data_AF-A0A8S3YIS5-F1
#
_entry.id   AF-A0A8S3YIS5-F1
#
_cell.length_a   1.000
_cell.length_b   1.000
_cell.length_c   1.000
_cell.angle_alpha   90.00
_cell.angle_beta   90.00
_cell.angle_gamma   90.00
#
_symmetry.space_group_name_H-M   'P 1'
#
loop_
_entity.id
_entity.type
_entity.pdbx_description
1 polymer ?
#
loop_
_entity_poly.entity_id
_entity_poly.type
_entity_poly.pdbx_seq_one_letter_code
_entity_poly.pdbx_strand_id
1 'polypeptide(L)'
;MVIELYAEPAVRNQLYLTGGNPFNFDLIDLSPNATGTEIRDRVKREYLNLPPGKWPNFVLGNHDRRRVSHKFGPQYVDVYNMLLLTLFGTPTTYYGEEIGMLEGIITWNNTVDPWGINYGEKDFLAFTRDPERTPMQWTGGYQAGFTTGGATWLPLGENYTTVNVETQTNSVNMSTIKLYRKLAMLRKAPVFQTGNLKAVSTFVLVHPCLCSPELCCIHICASPPLSLFPIIMLYPHLC
;
A
#
# COMPACT_ATOMS: atom_id res chain seq x y z
N MET A 1 -15.74 15.16 -3.00
CA MET A 1 -16.00 13.73 -3.31
C MET A 1 -14.68 13.10 -3.72
N VAL A 2 -14.35 11.91 -3.25
CA VAL A 2 -13.16 11.18 -3.73
C VAL A 2 -13.50 10.48 -5.05
N ILE A 3 -12.60 10.50 -6.03
CA ILE A 3 -12.85 9.97 -7.37
C ILE A 3 -11.76 8.96 -7.73
N GLU A 4 -12.18 7.76 -8.12
CA GLU A 4 -11.30 6.72 -8.67
C GLU A 4 -11.19 6.92 -10.18
N LEU A 5 -9.98 7.28 -10.64
CA LEU A 5 -9.68 7.44 -12.06
C LEU A 5 -8.23 7.05 -12.33
N TYR A 6 -8.04 6.00 -13.12
CA TYR A 6 -6.73 5.62 -13.63
C TYR A 6 -6.35 6.54 -14.79
N ALA A 7 -5.65 7.63 -14.49
CA ALA A 7 -5.17 8.58 -15.49
C ALA A 7 -3.91 9.32 -15.02
N GLU A 8 -3.12 9.78 -15.99
CA GLU A 8 -1.95 10.63 -15.74
C GLU A 8 -2.36 11.96 -15.05
N PRO A 9 -1.43 12.61 -14.31
CA PRO A 9 -1.71 13.84 -13.55
C PRO A 9 -2.42 14.93 -14.35
N ALA A 10 -2.03 15.12 -15.62
CA ALA A 10 -2.62 16.13 -16.50
C ALA A 10 -4.14 15.99 -16.68
N VAL A 11 -4.66 14.75 -16.63
CA VAL A 11 -6.09 14.45 -16.77
C VAL A 11 -6.76 14.41 -15.40
N ARG A 12 -6.23 13.62 -14.44
CA ARG A 12 -6.89 13.47 -13.14
C ARG A 12 -6.94 14.77 -12.35
N ASN A 13 -5.91 15.63 -12.45
CA ASN A 13 -5.85 16.87 -11.67
C ASN A 13 -6.88 17.91 -12.13
N GLN A 14 -7.48 17.75 -13.31
CA GLN A 14 -8.62 18.60 -13.74
C GLN A 14 -9.83 18.43 -12.82
N LEU A 15 -9.98 17.27 -12.16
CA LEU A 15 -11.08 17.01 -11.22
C LEU A 15 -11.02 17.93 -9.99
N TYR A 16 -9.85 18.47 -9.64
CA TYR A 16 -9.74 19.46 -8.57
C TYR A 16 -10.44 20.78 -8.88
N LEU A 17 -10.67 21.10 -10.16
CA LEU A 17 -11.38 22.30 -10.61
C LEU A 17 -12.90 22.20 -10.40
N THR A 18 -13.42 20.96 -10.34
CA THR A 18 -14.85 20.68 -10.15
C THR A 18 -15.18 20.22 -8.73
N GLY A 19 -14.23 20.33 -7.79
CA GLY A 19 -14.41 19.93 -6.38
C GLY A 19 -14.21 18.43 -6.11
N GLY A 20 -13.70 17.69 -7.10
CA GLY A 20 -13.25 16.31 -6.92
C GLY A 20 -11.89 16.22 -6.23
N ASN A 21 -11.67 15.11 -5.52
CA ASN A 21 -10.37 14.73 -4.96
C ASN A 21 -9.97 13.39 -5.59
N PRO A 22 -9.21 13.38 -6.70
CA PRO A 22 -8.82 12.14 -7.38
C PRO A 22 -7.84 11.32 -6.54
N PHE A 23 -8.00 10.00 -6.57
CA PHE A 23 -6.96 9.10 -6.07
C PHE A 23 -5.70 9.15 -6.95
N ASN A 24 -4.55 9.02 -6.30
CA ASN A 24 -3.27 8.83 -6.95
C ASN A 24 -2.92 7.33 -7.01
N PHE A 25 -3.13 6.77 -8.20
CA PHE A 25 -2.84 5.37 -8.50
C PHE A 25 -1.41 5.13 -9.03
N ASP A 26 -0.52 6.13 -9.01
CA ASP A 26 0.82 5.98 -9.59
C ASP A 26 1.66 4.86 -8.93
N LEU A 27 1.44 4.58 -7.64
CA LEU A 27 2.09 3.46 -6.95
C LEU A 27 1.40 2.11 -7.20
N ILE A 28 0.08 2.11 -7.43
CA ILE A 28 -0.67 0.90 -7.78
C ILE A 28 -0.28 0.35 -9.14
N ASP A 29 0.22 1.21 -10.04
CA ASP A 29 0.61 0.86 -11.42
C ASP A 29 2.12 0.58 -11.58
N LEU A 30 2.89 0.56 -10.49
CA LEU A 30 4.30 0.16 -10.51
C LEU A 30 4.49 -1.23 -11.12
N SER A 31 5.61 -1.48 -11.80
CA SER A 31 5.91 -2.83 -12.28
C SER A 31 6.21 -3.81 -11.11
N PRO A 32 5.98 -5.13 -11.24
CA PRO A 32 6.38 -6.11 -10.23
C PRO A 32 7.87 -6.05 -9.85
N ASN A 33 8.72 -5.64 -10.81
CA ASN A 33 10.16 -5.47 -10.63
C ASN A 33 10.56 -4.00 -10.48
N ALA A 34 9.67 -3.17 -9.93
CA ALA A 34 9.90 -1.73 -9.80
C ALA A 34 11.20 -1.44 -9.04
N THR A 35 12.02 -0.58 -9.64
CA THR A 35 13.28 -0.14 -9.03
C THR A 35 13.03 1.02 -8.07
N GLY A 36 13.98 1.28 -7.16
CA GLY A 36 13.93 2.48 -6.31
C GLY A 36 13.81 3.78 -7.10
N THR A 37 14.39 3.84 -8.30
CA THR A 37 14.26 4.97 -9.24
C THR A 37 12.81 5.14 -9.71
N GLU A 38 12.17 4.06 -10.14
CA GLU A 38 10.76 4.10 -10.59
C GLU A 38 9.85 4.57 -9.46
N ILE A 39 9.99 4.00 -8.26
CA ILE A 39 9.21 4.38 -7.07
C ILE A 39 9.39 5.87 -6.75
N ARG A 40 10.63 6.34 -6.70
CA ARG A 40 10.95 7.76 -6.45
C ARG A 40 10.31 8.66 -7.49
N ASP A 41 10.37 8.29 -8.76
CA ASP A 41 9.88 9.12 -9.85
C ASP A 41 8.35 9.18 -9.86
N ARG A 42 7.64 8.11 -9.46
CA ARG A 42 6.19 8.13 -9.21
C ARG A 42 5.82 9.06 -8.04
N VAL A 43 6.56 8.97 -6.94
CA VAL A 43 6.34 9.87 -5.78
C VAL A 43 6.58 11.33 -6.15
N LYS A 44 7.70 11.63 -6.83
CA LYS A 44 8.02 12.99 -7.29
C LYS A 44 6.97 13.51 -8.26
N ARG A 45 6.44 12.66 -9.14
CA ARG A 45 5.41 13.04 -10.11
C ARG A 45 4.18 13.60 -9.42
N GLU A 46 3.71 12.99 -8.33
CA GLU A 46 2.58 13.52 -7.57
C GLU A 46 2.91 14.90 -6.99
N TYR A 47 4.00 15.03 -6.24
CA TYR A 47 4.34 16.31 -5.60
C TYR A 47 4.58 17.45 -6.59
N LEU A 48 5.17 17.18 -7.76
CA LEU A 48 5.48 18.21 -8.76
C LEU A 48 4.28 18.63 -9.62
N ASN A 49 3.29 17.75 -9.81
CA ASN A 49 2.14 18.03 -10.68
C ASN A 49 0.87 18.40 -9.92
N LEU A 50 0.88 18.30 -8.59
CA LEU A 50 -0.26 18.64 -7.75
C LEU A 50 -0.60 20.13 -7.88
N PRO A 51 -1.87 20.51 -8.14
CA PRO A 51 -2.24 21.92 -8.24
C PRO A 51 -1.99 22.67 -6.92
N PRO A 52 -1.67 23.98 -6.96
CA PRO A 52 -1.43 24.77 -5.76
C PRO A 52 -2.57 24.66 -4.74
N GLY A 53 -2.21 24.45 -3.47
CA GLY A 53 -3.16 24.32 -2.36
C GLY A 53 -3.94 23.00 -2.31
N LYS A 54 -3.65 22.02 -3.18
CA LYS A 54 -4.21 20.67 -3.09
C LYS A 54 -3.33 19.76 -2.23
N TRP A 55 -3.89 18.63 -1.82
CA TRP A 55 -3.28 17.72 -0.86
C TRP A 55 -2.88 16.39 -1.53
N PRO A 56 -1.61 15.96 -1.45
CA PRO A 56 -1.17 14.73 -2.11
C PRO A 56 -1.79 13.52 -1.43
N ASN A 57 -2.03 12.46 -2.21
CA ASN A 57 -2.41 11.16 -1.69
C ASN A 57 -1.65 10.04 -2.39
N PHE A 58 -1.63 8.85 -1.81
CA PHE A 58 -0.94 7.68 -2.35
C PHE A 58 -1.76 6.43 -2.08
N VAL A 59 -1.91 5.57 -3.10
CA VAL A 59 -2.64 4.30 -3.02
C VAL A 59 -1.71 3.16 -3.44
N LEU A 60 -1.55 2.14 -2.59
CA LEU A 60 -0.72 0.96 -2.90
C LEU A 60 -1.48 -0.22 -3.50
N GLY A 61 -2.76 -0.34 -3.16
CA GLY A 61 -3.62 -1.43 -3.58
C GLY A 61 -5.09 -1.04 -3.46
N ASN A 62 -5.95 -1.84 -4.09
CA ASN A 62 -7.40 -1.73 -4.01
C ASN A 62 -8.04 -3.07 -4.45
N HIS A 63 -9.35 -3.06 -4.62
CA HIS A 63 -10.16 -4.22 -5.00
C HIS A 63 -10.19 -4.52 -6.52
N ASP A 64 -9.41 -3.78 -7.32
CA ASP A 64 -9.31 -3.94 -8.78
C ASP A 64 -7.90 -4.28 -9.25
N ARG A 65 -6.94 -4.35 -8.31
CA ARG A 65 -5.53 -4.59 -8.59
C ARG A 65 -5.01 -5.68 -7.65
N ARG A 66 -4.06 -6.44 -8.20
CA ARG A 66 -3.29 -7.46 -7.49
C ARG A 66 -2.79 -6.95 -6.15
N ARG A 67 -2.90 -7.77 -5.08
CA ARG A 67 -2.46 -7.38 -3.72
C ARG A 67 -0.95 -7.12 -3.70
N VAL A 68 -0.48 -6.16 -2.90
CA VAL A 68 0.94 -5.78 -2.75
C VAL A 68 1.86 -6.99 -2.52
N SER A 69 1.44 -7.89 -1.62
CA SER A 69 2.16 -9.11 -1.25
C SER A 69 2.32 -10.09 -2.43
N HIS A 70 1.35 -10.15 -3.33
CA HIS A 70 1.40 -10.99 -4.52
C HIS A 70 2.18 -10.31 -5.65
N LYS A 71 1.91 -9.01 -5.86
CA LYS A 71 2.50 -8.22 -6.94
C LYS A 71 4.01 -8.05 -6.81
N PHE A 72 4.49 -7.70 -5.61
CA PHE A 72 5.90 -7.43 -5.37
C PHE A 72 6.60 -8.58 -4.64
N GLY A 73 5.84 -9.36 -3.86
CA GLY A 73 6.35 -10.43 -3.02
C GLY A 73 6.12 -10.15 -1.53
N PRO A 74 5.84 -11.19 -0.71
CA PRO A 74 5.50 -11.03 0.70
C PRO A 74 6.62 -10.38 1.52
N GLN A 75 7.88 -10.55 1.12
CA GLN A 75 9.04 -9.93 1.75
C GLN A 75 9.09 -8.40 1.63
N TYR A 76 8.30 -7.79 0.72
CA TYR A 76 8.30 -6.35 0.51
C TYR A 76 7.11 -5.62 1.14
N VAL A 77 6.16 -6.33 1.77
CA VAL A 77 4.97 -5.71 2.36
C VAL A 77 5.34 -4.64 3.39
N ASP A 78 6.29 -4.95 4.28
CA ASP A 78 6.74 -4.05 5.33
C ASP A 78 7.37 -2.76 4.77
N VAL A 79 8.16 -2.87 3.70
CA VAL A 79 8.83 -1.71 3.09
C VAL A 79 7.85 -0.82 2.32
N TYR A 80 6.85 -1.40 1.65
CA TYR A 80 5.79 -0.63 1.01
C TYR A 80 4.85 0.05 2.03
N ASN A 81 4.45 -0.65 3.09
CA ASN A 81 3.70 -0.04 4.19
C ASN A 81 4.48 1.13 4.81
N MET A 82 5.79 1.00 4.92
CA MET A 82 6.63 2.09 5.39
C MET A 82 6.68 3.26 4.43
N LEU A 83 6.87 3.01 3.13
CA LEU A 83 6.78 4.07 2.12
C LEU A 83 5.47 4.83 2.26
N LEU A 84 4.35 4.12 2.19
CA LEU A 84 3.03 4.73 2.24
C LEU A 84 2.80 5.57 3.50
N LEU A 85 3.12 5.01 4.67
CA LEU A 85 2.88 5.66 5.96
C LEU A 85 3.94 6.70 6.33
N THR A 86 4.90 7.00 5.48
CA THR A 86 5.93 8.02 5.75
C THR A 86 5.99 9.13 4.71
N LEU A 87 5.31 8.95 3.58
CA LEU A 87 5.08 10.02 2.61
C LEU A 87 4.19 11.13 3.21
N PHE A 88 4.50 12.36 2.81
CA PHE A 88 3.67 13.52 3.11
C PHE A 88 2.37 13.45 2.29
N GLY A 89 1.23 13.69 2.94
CA GLY A 89 -0.07 13.54 2.32
C GLY A 89 -0.95 12.48 2.98
N THR A 90 -1.93 11.98 2.24
CA THR A 90 -2.89 10.97 2.70
C THR A 90 -2.54 9.58 2.17
N PRO A 91 -2.13 8.64 3.04
CA PRO A 91 -1.99 7.24 2.68
C PRO A 91 -3.36 6.57 2.56
N THR A 92 -3.52 5.72 1.54
CA THR A 92 -4.69 4.85 1.38
C THR A 92 -4.24 3.41 1.41
N THR A 93 -4.75 2.67 2.39
CA THR A 93 -4.46 1.25 2.60
C THR A 93 -5.69 0.42 2.29
N TYR A 94 -5.54 -0.59 1.45
CA TYR A 94 -6.57 -1.57 1.17
C TYR A 94 -6.54 -2.69 2.20
N TYR A 95 -7.70 -3.20 2.62
CA TYR A 95 -7.78 -4.15 3.73
C TYR A 95 -6.92 -5.38 3.45
N GLY A 96 -6.18 -5.80 4.47
CA GLY A 96 -5.27 -6.93 4.40
C GLY A 96 -3.82 -6.54 4.08
N GLU A 97 -3.54 -5.33 3.58
CA GLU A 97 -2.16 -4.85 3.40
C GLU A 97 -1.42 -4.71 4.73
N GLU A 98 -2.12 -4.39 5.82
CA GLU A 98 -1.59 -4.26 7.17
C GLU A 98 -1.20 -5.61 7.81
N ILE A 99 -1.66 -6.73 7.25
CA ILE A 99 -1.22 -8.08 7.62
C ILE A 99 -0.49 -8.79 6.48
N GLY A 100 -0.36 -8.18 5.30
CA GLY A 100 0.25 -8.79 4.13
C GLY A 100 -0.55 -9.95 3.54
N MET A 101 -1.89 -9.86 3.51
CA MET A 101 -2.75 -10.86 2.87
C MET A 101 -2.27 -11.14 1.44
N LEU A 102 -2.13 -12.42 1.10
CA LEU A 102 -1.93 -12.86 -0.28
C LEU A 102 -3.27 -12.87 -1.01
N GLU A 103 -3.19 -12.92 -2.34
CA GLU A 103 -4.36 -13.22 -3.16
C GLU A 103 -4.88 -14.63 -2.85
N GLY A 104 -6.19 -14.81 -2.93
CA GLY A 104 -6.79 -16.13 -2.85
C GLY A 104 -6.68 -16.89 -4.16
N ILE A 105 -6.68 -18.22 -4.07
CA ILE A 105 -6.79 -19.08 -5.24
C ILE A 105 -8.26 -19.18 -5.62
N ILE A 106 -8.59 -18.70 -6.82
CA ILE A 106 -9.95 -18.71 -7.37
C ILE A 106 -10.04 -19.74 -8.50
N THR A 107 -11.03 -20.61 -8.43
CA THR A 107 -11.39 -21.52 -9.53
C THR A 107 -12.51 -20.89 -10.35
N TRP A 108 -12.71 -21.36 -11.58
CA TRP A 108 -13.79 -20.87 -12.44
C TRP A 108 -15.16 -20.95 -11.74
N ASN A 109 -15.48 -22.07 -11.11
CA ASN A 109 -16.74 -22.28 -10.39
C ASN A 109 -16.94 -21.33 -9.19
N ASN A 110 -15.86 -20.77 -8.65
CA ASN A 110 -15.91 -19.82 -7.55
C ASN A 110 -15.85 -18.36 -8.02
N THR A 111 -15.73 -18.12 -9.32
CA THR A 111 -15.63 -16.76 -9.88
C THR A 111 -17.00 -16.10 -9.85
N VAL A 112 -17.05 -14.91 -9.26
CA VAL A 112 -18.26 -14.09 -9.15
C VAL A 112 -18.09 -12.71 -9.77
N ASP A 113 -16.86 -12.29 -10.09
CA ASP A 113 -16.60 -11.04 -10.80
C ASP A 113 -17.17 -11.09 -12.23
N PRO A 114 -18.10 -10.19 -12.60
CA PRO A 114 -18.63 -10.12 -13.96
C PRO A 114 -17.56 -9.95 -15.04
N TRP A 115 -16.43 -9.28 -14.74
CA TRP A 115 -15.33 -9.19 -15.68
C TRP A 115 -14.74 -10.56 -15.98
N GLY A 116 -14.37 -11.34 -14.96
CA GLY A 116 -13.88 -12.71 -15.12
C GLY A 116 -14.88 -13.61 -15.86
N ILE A 117 -16.16 -13.55 -15.47
CA ILE A 117 -17.24 -14.35 -16.07
C ILE A 117 -17.38 -14.06 -17.57
N ASN A 118 -17.34 -12.78 -17.97
CA ASN A 118 -17.53 -12.39 -19.37
C ASN A 118 -16.40 -12.84 -20.30
N TYR A 119 -15.19 -13.10 -19.79
CA TYR A 119 -14.08 -13.67 -20.57
C TYR A 119 -14.09 -15.21 -20.63
N GLY A 120 -14.93 -15.87 -19.83
CA GLY A 120 -15.11 -17.32 -19.85
C GLY A 120 -14.03 -18.12 -19.14
N GLU A 121 -14.29 -19.42 -18.96
CA GLU A 121 -13.49 -20.36 -18.14
C GLU A 121 -12.00 -20.42 -18.50
N LYS A 122 -11.66 -20.19 -19.76
CA LYS A 122 -10.27 -20.27 -20.21
C LYS A 122 -9.44 -19.08 -19.73
N ASP A 123 -10.03 -17.88 -19.76
CA ASP A 123 -9.28 -16.62 -19.62
C ASP A 123 -9.68 -15.84 -18.35
N PHE A 124 -10.66 -16.30 -17.56
CA PHE A 124 -11.19 -15.57 -16.41
C PHE A 124 -10.12 -15.09 -15.42
N LEU A 125 -9.08 -15.89 -15.15
CA LEU A 125 -8.03 -15.55 -14.19
C LEU A 125 -7.24 -14.29 -14.57
N ALA A 126 -7.17 -13.96 -15.87
CA ALA A 126 -6.49 -12.76 -16.33
C ALA A 126 -7.32 -11.47 -16.11
N PHE A 127 -8.63 -11.60 -15.87
CA PHE A 127 -9.56 -10.46 -15.83
C PHE A 127 -10.38 -10.37 -14.54
N THR A 128 -10.55 -11.46 -13.81
CA THR A 128 -11.24 -11.46 -12.52
C THR A 128 -10.44 -10.71 -11.47
N ARG A 129 -11.16 -9.98 -10.63
CA ARG A 129 -10.67 -9.26 -9.45
C ARG A 129 -10.99 -10.00 -8.15
N ASP A 130 -11.56 -11.19 -8.23
CA ASP A 130 -11.89 -12.01 -7.07
C ASP A 130 -10.67 -12.38 -6.19
N PRO A 131 -9.46 -12.65 -6.74
CA PRO A 131 -8.28 -12.98 -5.92
C PRO A 131 -7.91 -11.92 -4.87
N GLU A 132 -8.07 -10.64 -5.19
CA GLU A 132 -7.83 -9.51 -4.27
C GLU A 132 -9.05 -9.17 -3.38
N ARG A 133 -10.19 -9.82 -3.59
CA ARG A 133 -11.45 -9.60 -2.85
C ARG A 133 -11.76 -10.69 -1.81
N THR A 134 -10.87 -11.65 -1.63
CA THR A 134 -11.07 -12.74 -0.68
C THR A 134 -11.25 -12.23 0.76
N PRO A 135 -12.07 -12.91 1.57
CA PRO A 135 -12.43 -12.43 2.91
C PRO A 135 -11.24 -12.15 3.82
N MET A 136 -11.39 -11.13 4.68
CA MET A 136 -10.36 -10.73 5.65
C MET A 136 -10.00 -11.86 6.63
N GLN A 137 -8.71 -12.00 6.93
CA GLN A 137 -8.17 -13.05 7.79
C GLN A 137 -8.01 -12.54 9.23
N TRP A 138 -9.05 -12.69 10.06
CA TRP A 138 -9.04 -12.22 11.45
C TRP A 138 -8.33 -13.18 12.40
N THR A 139 -8.58 -14.47 12.28
CA THR A 139 -8.04 -15.54 13.14
C THR A 139 -7.54 -16.72 12.30
N GLY A 140 -6.78 -17.62 12.92
CA GLY A 140 -6.43 -18.91 12.31
C GLY A 140 -7.53 -19.97 12.40
N GLY A 141 -8.69 -19.64 12.97
CA GLY A 141 -9.79 -20.55 13.23
C GLY A 141 -10.83 -20.64 12.10
N TYR A 142 -12.03 -21.12 12.44
CA TYR A 142 -13.12 -21.33 11.49
C TYR A 142 -13.39 -20.07 10.63
N GLN A 143 -13.44 -20.26 9.31
CA GLN A 143 -13.63 -19.22 8.29
C GLN A 143 -12.73 -17.98 8.46
N ALA A 144 -11.51 -18.18 8.97
CA ALA A 144 -10.59 -17.11 9.36
C ALA A 144 -11.19 -16.07 10.32
N GLY A 145 -12.25 -16.40 11.05
CA GLY A 145 -13.03 -15.46 11.86
C GLY A 145 -13.84 -14.42 11.06
N PHE A 146 -13.94 -14.54 9.73
CA PHE A 146 -14.70 -13.63 8.88
C PHE A 146 -16.22 -13.78 9.07
N THR A 147 -16.68 -15.01 9.28
CA THR A 147 -18.09 -15.33 9.52
C THR A 147 -18.24 -16.46 10.52
N THR A 148 -19.33 -16.43 11.28
CA THR A 148 -19.79 -17.57 12.10
C THR A 148 -20.83 -18.42 11.37
N GLY A 149 -21.26 -18.01 10.19
CA GLY A 149 -22.18 -18.75 9.31
C GLY A 149 -21.46 -19.84 8.51
N GLY A 150 -22.09 -20.30 7.43
CA GLY A 150 -21.56 -21.37 6.58
C GLY A 150 -20.40 -20.94 5.66
N ALA A 151 -20.53 -21.27 4.37
CA ALA A 151 -19.52 -20.92 3.37
C ALA A 151 -19.42 -19.39 3.16
N THR A 152 -18.22 -18.91 2.91
CA THR A 152 -17.96 -17.53 2.49
C THR A 152 -18.33 -17.32 1.02
N TRP A 153 -18.59 -16.05 0.64
CA TRP A 153 -18.96 -15.69 -0.73
C TRP A 153 -17.81 -15.84 -1.75
N LEU A 154 -16.56 -15.78 -1.26
CA LEU A 154 -15.35 -16.16 -1.98
C LEU A 154 -14.50 -17.09 -1.09
N PRO A 155 -13.66 -17.96 -1.67
CA PRO A 155 -12.70 -18.76 -0.90
C PRO A 155 -11.78 -17.90 -0.03
N LEU A 156 -11.35 -18.47 1.10
CA LEU A 156 -10.32 -17.85 1.95
C LEU A 156 -8.95 -17.96 1.26
N GLY A 157 -8.04 -17.04 1.58
CA GLY A 157 -6.63 -17.20 1.21
C GLY A 157 -6.00 -18.41 1.93
N GLU A 158 -5.20 -19.21 1.23
CA GLU A 158 -4.68 -20.50 1.72
C GLU A 158 -3.84 -20.39 3.00
N ASN A 159 -3.24 -19.22 3.22
CA ASN A 159 -2.35 -18.96 4.35
C ASN A 159 -3.05 -18.36 5.58
N TYR A 160 -4.39 -18.29 5.63
CA TYR A 160 -5.12 -17.63 6.73
C TYR A 160 -4.80 -18.19 8.12
N THR A 161 -4.40 -19.45 8.23
CA THR A 161 -4.02 -20.08 9.50
C THR A 161 -2.72 -19.53 10.09
N THR A 162 -1.86 -18.92 9.27
CA THR A 162 -0.57 -18.36 9.69
C THR A 162 -0.47 -16.85 9.49
N VAL A 163 -1.13 -16.31 8.46
CA VAL A 163 -1.27 -14.89 8.19
C VAL A 163 -2.68 -14.48 8.58
N ASN A 164 -2.83 -13.90 9.77
CA ASN A 164 -4.10 -13.33 10.23
C ASN A 164 -3.83 -12.32 11.36
N VAL A 165 -4.85 -11.51 11.67
CA VAL A 165 -4.76 -10.43 12.67
C VAL A 165 -4.38 -10.94 14.05
N GLU A 166 -5.02 -12.01 14.52
CA GLU A 166 -4.80 -12.60 15.84
C GLU A 166 -3.36 -13.11 16.00
N THR A 167 -2.92 -13.99 15.09
CA THR A 167 -1.57 -14.57 15.11
C THR A 167 -0.50 -13.48 15.04
N GLN A 168 -0.64 -12.48 14.16
CA GLN A 168 0.35 -11.41 14.06
C GLN A 168 0.32 -10.45 15.26
N THR A 169 -0.84 -10.19 15.84
CA THR A 169 -0.97 -9.35 17.04
C THR A 169 -0.31 -10.02 18.23
N ASN A 170 -0.54 -11.32 18.42
CA ASN A 170 -0.06 -12.11 19.56
C ASN A 170 1.35 -12.68 19.38
N SER A 171 1.95 -12.56 18.20
CA SER A 171 3.34 -12.98 17.94
C SER A 171 4.29 -12.40 18.99
N VAL A 172 5.35 -13.11 19.38
CA VAL A 172 6.40 -12.53 20.25
C VAL A 172 7.28 -11.57 19.45
N ASN A 173 7.59 -11.93 18.20
CA ASN A 173 8.45 -11.16 17.32
C ASN A 173 7.71 -9.98 16.68
N MET A 174 8.48 -9.15 15.96
CA MET A 174 7.92 -8.10 15.11
C MET A 174 7.14 -8.75 13.97
N SER A 175 5.93 -8.25 13.72
CA SER A 175 5.03 -8.69 12.65
C SER A 175 4.58 -7.49 11.82
N THR A 176 4.07 -7.73 10.61
CA THR A 176 3.60 -6.67 9.71
C THR A 176 2.55 -5.79 10.37
N ILE A 177 1.56 -6.36 11.07
CA ILE A 177 0.54 -5.53 11.74
C ILE A 177 1.11 -4.68 12.87
N LYS A 178 2.11 -5.18 13.61
CA LYS A 178 2.79 -4.40 14.64
C LYS A 178 3.59 -3.26 14.01
N LEU A 179 4.22 -3.50 12.86
CA LEU A 179 4.99 -2.49 12.15
C LEU A 179 4.05 -1.41 11.63
N TYR A 180 2.97 -1.82 10.97
CA TYR A 180 1.93 -0.94 10.48
C TYR A 180 1.35 -0.07 11.60
N ARG A 181 1.01 -0.64 12.77
CA ARG A 181 0.54 0.12 13.94
C ARG A 181 1.57 1.13 14.44
N LYS A 182 2.86 0.75 14.52
CA LYS A 182 3.93 1.67 14.92
C LYS A 182 4.09 2.82 13.93
N LEU A 183 4.06 2.55 12.63
CA LEU A 183 4.14 3.55 11.57
C LEU A 183 2.93 4.49 11.59
N ALA A 184 1.71 3.95 11.72
CA ALA A 184 0.49 4.75 11.83
C ALA A 184 0.50 5.67 13.07
N MET A 185 1.07 5.20 14.19
CA MET A 185 1.29 6.02 15.38
C MET A 185 2.35 7.09 15.14
N LEU A 186 3.49 6.73 14.53
CA LEU A 186 4.57 7.67 14.18
C LEU A 186 4.05 8.83 13.31
N ARG A 187 3.17 8.53 12.36
CA ARG A 187 2.59 9.51 11.44
C ARG A 187 1.75 10.59 12.11
N LYS A 188 1.35 10.41 13.36
CA LYS A 188 0.64 11.45 14.14
C LYS A 188 1.57 12.57 14.62
N ALA A 189 2.88 12.39 14.54
CA ALA A 189 3.83 13.44 14.91
C ALA A 189 3.79 14.59 13.88
N PRO A 190 3.97 15.85 14.32
CA PRO A 190 3.86 17.04 13.44
C PRO A 190 4.72 16.97 12.18
N VAL A 191 5.93 16.39 12.27
CA VAL A 191 6.85 16.22 11.13
C VAL A 191 6.24 15.43 9.97
N PHE A 192 5.30 14.51 10.22
CA PHE A 192 4.59 13.73 9.20
C PHE A 192 3.26 14.34 8.77
N GLN A 193 2.71 15.26 9.56
CA GLN A 193 1.44 15.94 9.28
C GLN A 193 1.64 17.20 8.45
N THR A 194 2.68 17.98 8.73
CA THR A 194 2.91 19.31 8.15
C THR A 194 4.37 19.59 7.78
N GLY A 195 5.27 18.61 7.94
CA GLY A 195 6.68 18.77 7.59
C GLY A 195 6.92 18.81 6.07
N ASN A 196 7.91 19.58 5.64
CA ASN A 196 8.29 19.69 4.22
C ASN A 196 9.18 18.52 3.80
N LEU A 197 8.81 17.84 2.71
CA LEU A 197 9.56 16.71 2.18
C LEU A 197 10.69 17.17 1.25
N LYS A 198 11.95 16.91 1.61
CA LYS A 198 13.11 17.08 0.73
C LYS A 198 13.68 15.71 0.32
N ALA A 199 13.56 15.36 -0.96
CA ALA A 199 14.20 14.18 -1.52
C ALA A 199 15.71 14.45 -1.75
N VAL A 200 16.60 13.61 -1.20
CA VAL A 200 18.06 13.89 -1.16
C VAL A 200 18.93 12.97 -2.06
N SER A 201 18.49 11.80 -2.55
CA SER A 201 19.27 10.96 -3.50
C SER A 201 18.49 9.75 -4.07
N THR A 202 19.13 8.59 -4.33
CA THR A 202 18.71 7.54 -5.29
C THR A 202 18.35 6.15 -4.72
N PHE A 203 18.64 5.83 -3.46
CA PHE A 203 18.27 4.55 -2.84
C PHE A 203 17.80 4.75 -1.39
N VAL A 204 17.08 3.78 -0.87
CA VAL A 204 16.08 3.99 0.18
C VAL A 204 16.36 2.76 1.13
N LEU A 205 16.56 2.80 2.47
CA LEU A 205 16.79 1.66 3.44
C LEU A 205 16.57 2.02 4.96
N VAL A 206 15.65 1.41 5.74
CA VAL A 206 15.13 1.98 7.03
C VAL A 206 15.96 1.69 8.29
N HIS A 207 16.27 2.71 9.11
CA HIS A 207 16.66 2.55 10.53
C HIS A 207 16.00 3.62 11.43
N PRO A 208 15.74 3.33 12.73
CA PRO A 208 15.29 4.34 13.68
C PRO A 208 16.45 5.29 13.99
N CYS A 209 16.32 6.57 13.64
CA CYS A 209 17.33 7.57 13.99
C CYS A 209 17.06 8.15 15.38
N LEU A 210 17.95 7.82 16.32
CA LEU A 210 18.27 8.67 17.47
C LEU A 210 19.05 9.87 16.93
N CYS A 211 18.42 11.04 16.74
CA CYS A 211 19.09 12.35 16.78
C CYS A 211 18.10 13.49 16.52
N SER A 212 17.91 14.34 17.55
CA SER A 212 17.12 15.59 17.58
C SER A 212 15.59 15.46 17.40
N PRO A 213 14.77 16.15 18.23
CA PRO A 213 13.32 16.22 18.06
C PRO A 213 12.86 16.92 16.77
N GLU A 214 13.78 17.48 15.98
CA GLU A 214 13.49 18.35 14.84
C GLU A 214 13.74 17.72 13.46
N LEU A 215 14.32 16.51 13.38
CA LEU A 215 14.67 15.88 12.10
C LEU A 215 14.27 14.40 12.11
N CYS A 216 13.49 13.95 11.11
CA CYS A 216 13.21 12.54 10.90
C CYS A 216 13.68 12.11 9.51
N CYS A 217 14.57 11.12 9.46
CA CYS A 217 15.10 10.56 8.22
C CYS A 217 14.55 9.16 7.98
N ILE A 218 13.85 8.95 6.86
CA ILE A 218 13.27 7.66 6.48
C ILE A 218 13.74 7.24 5.10
N HIS A 219 14.22 6.01 5.06
CA HIS A 219 14.93 5.39 3.96
C HIS A 219 14.21 4.02 3.76
N ILE A 220 13.89 3.49 2.57
CA ILE A 220 13.03 2.30 2.25
C ILE A 220 13.60 1.38 1.11
N CYS A 221 14.28 0.24 1.34
CA CYS A 221 15.03 -0.48 0.27
C CYS A 221 14.26 -1.50 -0.54
N ALA A 222 14.40 -1.44 -1.87
CA ALA A 222 13.97 -2.49 -2.78
C ALA A 222 15.19 -3.00 -3.58
N SER A 223 15.67 -4.20 -3.24
CA SER A 223 16.73 -5.03 -3.86
C SER A 223 18.20 -4.88 -3.38
N PRO A 224 18.94 -6.01 -3.19
CA PRO A 224 20.41 -6.04 -3.05
C PRO A 224 21.13 -5.65 -4.37
N PRO A 225 22.40 -5.17 -4.36
CA PRO A 225 23.38 -5.16 -3.26
C PRO A 225 23.52 -3.81 -2.53
N LEU A 226 23.90 -3.90 -1.25
CA LEU A 226 24.11 -2.81 -0.28
C LEU A 226 25.08 -1.73 -0.79
N SER A 227 24.56 -0.57 -1.16
CA SER A 227 25.31 0.69 -1.13
C SER A 227 24.49 1.75 -0.39
N LEU A 228 25.08 2.30 0.68
CA LEU A 228 24.45 3.14 1.69
C LEU A 228 24.50 4.62 1.28
N PHE A 229 23.36 5.26 0.98
CA PHE A 229 23.28 6.72 0.80
C PHE A 229 21.90 7.28 1.21
N PRO A 230 21.81 8.51 1.77
CA PRO A 230 20.61 8.97 2.47
C PRO A 230 19.53 9.62 1.60
N ILE A 231 18.24 9.53 1.99
CA ILE A 231 17.08 10.28 1.42
C ILE A 231 15.98 10.48 2.47
N ILE A 232 15.28 11.62 2.35
CA ILE A 232 14.15 12.17 3.10
C ILE A 232 14.63 12.92 4.35
N MET A 233 14.93 14.21 4.16
CA MET A 233 14.94 15.16 5.27
C MET A 233 13.57 15.83 5.30
N LEU A 234 12.80 15.58 6.37
CA LEU A 234 11.61 16.36 6.68
C LEU A 234 12.02 17.53 7.57
N TYR A 235 11.81 18.76 7.11
CA TYR A 235 12.04 19.96 7.91
C TYR A 235 10.70 20.46 8.48
N PRO A 236 10.63 20.88 9.75
CA PRO A 236 9.53 21.71 10.22
C PRO A 236 9.56 23.07 9.49
N HIS A 237 8.39 23.68 9.32
CA HIS A 237 8.28 25.07 8.88
C HIS A 237 9.09 25.96 9.83
N LEU A 238 10.20 26.50 9.36
CA LEU A 238 10.73 27.76 9.88
C LEU A 238 9.85 28.86 9.28
N CYS A 239 8.86 29.32 10.06
CA CYS A 239 8.39 30.70 9.94
C CYS A 239 9.35 31.60 10.72
#